data_AF-A0A486UF88-F1
#
_entry.id   AF-A0A486UF88-F1
#
_cell.length_a   1.000
_cell.length_b   1.000
_cell.length_c   1.000
_cell.angle_alpha   90.00
_cell.angle_beta   90.00
_cell.angle_gamma   90.00
#
_symmetry.space_group_name_H-M   'P 1'
#
loop_
_entity.id
_entity.type
_entity.pdbx_description
1 polymer ?
#
loop_
_entity_poly.entity_id
_entity_poly.type
_entity_poly.pdbx_seq_one_letter_code
_entity_poly.pdbx_strand_id
1 'polypeptide(L)'
;MIGGFNYNGEGATSSGLSSPSASDVANQFNSFGGTQIRASDVSNIRSDGNGGYMADIRGQIHTVSSEEGSTTVSGFDGVRSSSTGNGGSQGGQGPQGQSLVMHNGQMGYWENRSSGAGNNEHTTRAFVAVGPSEAEKAARAEKVAKEKQQAEEAAKAFAAKTAAASAAAEKERQNAISAAAAAGQHQTVPDARNNLNQATAEASRLKTVADNALNTAKNKRKEAIDAVPVATQAEKKYQDLQQSIKGLTLNNNGQYGTQKWEVISSNKEHDHWGYRFYPSGITKAQVDAAQNDAVNKRNAATSLASQATAAEQASLQASAAYNGLC
;
A
#
# COMPACT_ATOMS: atom_id res chain seq x y z
N MET A 1 46.41 -5.98 -5.89
CA MET A 1 45.20 -5.29 -5.43
C MET A 1 44.94 -4.15 -6.39
N ILE A 2 44.10 -4.38 -7.40
CA ILE A 2 43.72 -3.34 -8.36
C ILE A 2 42.54 -2.59 -7.74
N GLY A 3 42.81 -1.37 -7.28
CA GLY A 3 41.81 -0.47 -6.72
C GLY A 3 40.86 0.00 -7.82
N GLY A 4 39.59 -0.38 -7.69
CA GLY A 4 38.51 0.00 -8.59
C GLY A 4 38.11 1.46 -8.40
N PHE A 5 38.28 2.20 -9.48
CA PHE A 5 37.81 3.53 -9.84
C PHE A 5 36.60 4.09 -9.07
N ASN A 6 36.81 5.28 -8.49
CA ASN A 6 35.78 6.16 -7.96
C ASN A 6 35.19 6.97 -9.12
N TYR A 7 33.97 6.64 -9.55
CA TYR A 7 33.22 7.44 -10.51
C TYR A 7 32.55 8.60 -9.78
N ASN A 8 33.28 9.71 -9.62
CA ASN A 8 32.63 11.00 -9.49
C ASN A 8 31.98 11.30 -10.85
N GLY A 9 30.66 11.31 -10.90
CA GLY A 9 29.87 11.52 -12.11
C GLY A 9 30.08 12.92 -12.69
N GLU A 10 31.11 13.07 -13.52
CA GLU A 10 31.18 14.07 -14.56
C GLU A 10 30.65 13.44 -15.85
N GLY A 11 29.46 13.86 -16.28
CA GLY A 11 28.81 13.25 -17.43
C GLY A 11 27.44 13.83 -17.76
N ALA A 12 27.27 15.16 -17.73
CA ALA A 12 26.24 15.83 -18.51
C ALA A 12 26.83 17.13 -19.04
N THR A 13 27.04 17.12 -20.35
CA THR A 13 27.60 18.19 -21.15
C THR A 13 26.87 19.51 -20.95
N SER A 14 27.66 20.55 -20.73
CA SER A 14 27.31 21.95 -20.80
C SER A 14 26.48 22.31 -22.04
N SER A 15 25.18 22.52 -21.89
CA SER A 15 24.53 23.67 -22.53
C SER A 15 25.03 24.91 -21.76
N GLY A 16 25.74 25.83 -22.42
CA GLY A 16 26.37 27.01 -21.80
C GLY A 16 25.38 28.06 -21.27
N LEU A 17 24.40 27.65 -20.47
CA LEU A 17 23.47 28.50 -19.74
C LEU A 17 23.86 28.42 -18.26
N SER A 18 24.31 29.54 -17.69
CA SER A 18 24.55 29.66 -16.25
C SER A 18 23.30 29.26 -15.47
N SER A 19 23.45 28.56 -14.34
CA SER A 19 22.30 28.25 -13.48
C SER A 19 21.59 29.56 -13.11
N PRO A 20 20.26 29.64 -13.26
CA PRO A 20 19.52 30.87 -13.00
C PRO A 20 19.68 31.29 -11.54
N SER A 21 19.87 32.60 -11.31
CA SER A 21 19.93 33.13 -9.95
C SER A 21 18.53 33.18 -9.34
N ALA A 22 18.45 33.27 -8.00
CA ALA A 22 17.17 33.46 -7.30
C ALA A 22 16.41 34.71 -7.79
N SER A 23 17.13 35.74 -8.23
CA SER A 23 16.55 36.94 -8.85
C SER A 23 15.95 36.66 -10.23
N ASP A 24 16.59 35.83 -11.04
CA ASP A 24 16.09 35.47 -12.38
C ASP A 24 14.80 34.66 -12.26
N VAL A 25 14.77 33.70 -11.33
CA VAL A 25 13.57 32.89 -11.04
C VAL A 25 12.44 33.77 -10.50
N ALA A 26 12.73 34.72 -9.60
CA ALA A 26 11.72 35.64 -9.09
C ALA A 26 11.18 36.59 -10.18
N ASN A 27 12.05 37.12 -11.04
CA ASN A 27 11.65 37.99 -12.15
C ASN A 27 10.84 37.23 -13.20
N GLN A 28 11.23 35.99 -13.50
CA GLN A 28 10.47 35.11 -14.37
C GLN A 28 9.09 34.80 -13.76
N PHE A 29 9.02 34.45 -12.48
CA PHE A 29 7.75 34.22 -11.78
C PHE A 29 6.84 35.46 -11.80
N ASN A 30 7.41 36.64 -11.59
CA ASN A 30 6.69 37.90 -11.58
C ASN A 30 6.25 38.37 -12.98
N SER A 31 6.95 37.95 -14.04
CA SER A 31 6.58 38.25 -15.42
C SER A 31 5.29 37.53 -15.84
N PHE A 32 4.96 36.40 -15.19
CA PHE A 32 3.72 35.66 -15.40
C PHE A 32 2.48 36.33 -14.76
N GLY A 33 2.63 37.47 -14.08
CA GLY A 33 1.51 38.28 -13.58
C GLY A 33 0.75 37.60 -12.44
N GLY A 34 1.20 37.82 -11.20
CA GLY A 34 0.60 37.27 -9.99
C GLY A 34 1.14 37.92 -8.72
N THR A 35 0.96 37.25 -7.57
CA THR A 35 1.59 37.68 -6.31
C THR A 35 3.09 37.78 -6.48
N GLN A 36 3.62 39.00 -6.34
CA GLN A 36 5.04 39.24 -6.53
C GLN A 36 5.85 38.49 -5.46
N ILE A 37 6.87 37.76 -5.90
CA ILE A 37 7.85 37.12 -5.03
C ILE A 37 9.18 37.88 -5.08
N ARG A 38 9.93 37.84 -3.98
CA ARG A 38 11.29 38.40 -3.91
C ARG A 38 12.32 37.29 -4.13
N ALA A 39 13.54 37.65 -4.50
CA ALA A 39 14.64 36.67 -4.61
C ALA A 39 14.88 35.88 -3.30
N SER A 40 14.57 36.48 -2.13
CA SER A 40 14.62 35.82 -0.82
C SER A 40 13.60 34.69 -0.64
N ASP A 41 12.54 34.69 -1.45
CA ASP A 41 11.46 33.70 -1.36
C ASP A 41 11.79 32.43 -2.19
N VAL A 42 12.91 32.44 -2.92
CA VAL A 42 13.38 31.37 -3.81
C VAL A 42 14.58 30.67 -3.17
N SER A 43 14.52 29.34 -3.09
CA SER A 43 15.60 28.52 -2.53
C SER A 43 15.76 27.19 -3.30
N ASN A 44 16.87 26.48 -3.05
CA ASN A 44 17.09 25.12 -3.54
C ASN A 44 16.96 24.95 -5.07
N ILE A 45 17.60 25.86 -5.82
CA ILE A 45 17.66 25.84 -7.29
C ILE A 45 18.53 24.66 -7.73
N ARG A 46 17.95 23.75 -8.49
CA ARG A 46 18.59 22.50 -8.94
C ARG A 46 18.17 22.16 -10.36
N SER A 47 19.02 21.44 -11.09
CA SER A 47 18.64 20.93 -12.41
C SER A 47 17.53 19.89 -12.29
N ASP A 48 16.59 19.88 -13.23
CA ASP A 48 15.51 18.90 -13.32
C ASP A 48 15.91 17.60 -14.08
N GLY A 49 17.13 17.55 -14.62
CA GLY A 49 17.63 16.41 -15.41
C GLY A 49 17.18 16.37 -16.88
N ASN A 50 16.29 17.28 -17.30
CA ASN A 50 15.74 17.37 -18.65
C ASN A 50 16.12 18.68 -19.38
N GLY A 51 17.12 19.40 -18.88
CA GLY A 51 17.59 20.66 -19.45
C GLY A 51 16.96 21.92 -18.83
N GLY A 52 16.11 21.77 -17.81
CA GLY A 52 15.52 22.85 -17.03
C GLY A 52 16.00 22.90 -15.57
N TYR A 53 15.40 23.79 -14.79
CA TYR A 53 15.70 24.00 -13.38
C TYR A 53 14.42 24.03 -12.54
N MET A 54 14.47 23.43 -11.35
CA MET A 54 13.43 23.53 -10.32
C MET A 54 13.92 24.41 -9.18
N ALA A 55 13.00 25.15 -8.56
CA ALA A 55 13.28 25.93 -7.36
C ALA A 55 12.11 25.80 -6.37
N ASP A 56 12.42 25.94 -5.09
CA ASP A 56 11.43 25.95 -4.02
C ASP A 56 11.03 27.41 -3.76
N ILE A 57 9.76 27.74 -3.98
CA ILE A 57 9.21 29.10 -3.83
C ILE A 57 8.26 29.09 -2.63
N ARG A 58 8.58 29.85 -1.58
CA ARG A 58 7.80 29.91 -0.33
C ARG A 58 7.46 28.53 0.26
N GLY A 59 8.35 27.55 0.10
CA GLY A 59 8.16 26.19 0.62
C GLY A 59 7.30 25.25 -0.23
N GLN A 60 6.98 25.61 -1.48
CA GLN A 60 6.35 24.72 -2.46
C GLN A 60 7.29 24.45 -3.65
N ILE A 61 7.36 23.19 -4.10
CA ILE A 61 8.19 22.77 -5.25
C ILE A 61 7.46 23.18 -6.54
N HIS A 62 8.07 24.03 -7.36
CA HIS A 62 7.56 24.39 -8.69
C HIS A 62 8.51 23.87 -9.79
N THR A 63 7.96 23.10 -10.73
CA THR A 63 8.67 22.71 -11.97
C THR A 63 8.54 23.85 -12.98
N VAL A 64 9.65 24.49 -13.34
CA VAL A 64 9.68 25.50 -14.40
C VAL A 64 10.15 24.80 -15.68
N SER A 65 9.22 24.25 -16.46
CA SER A 65 9.56 23.68 -17.77
C SER A 65 9.77 24.82 -18.76
N SER A 66 10.96 24.85 -19.36
CA SER A 66 11.20 25.51 -20.63
C SER A 66 10.62 24.63 -21.75
N GLU A 67 10.01 25.30 -22.73
CA GLU A 67 9.46 24.78 -24.00
C GLU A 67 7.97 24.38 -23.99
N GLU A 68 7.19 25.30 -24.59
CA GLU A 68 5.90 25.16 -25.28
C GLU A 68 4.99 23.98 -24.92
N GLY A 69 3.95 24.26 -24.15
CA GLY A 69 2.71 23.48 -24.23
C GLY A 69 1.98 23.28 -22.91
N SER A 70 1.10 24.23 -22.59
CA SER A 70 -0.07 24.04 -21.71
C SER A 70 0.18 23.88 -20.20
N THR A 71 -0.01 24.97 -19.46
CA THR A 71 -0.73 24.90 -18.18
C THR A 71 -1.89 25.89 -18.22
N THR A 72 -3.10 25.35 -18.37
CA THR A 72 -4.35 26.05 -18.13
C THR A 72 -4.41 26.53 -16.68
N VAL A 73 -4.21 27.84 -16.45
CA VAL A 73 -4.84 28.55 -15.34
C VAL A 73 -6.11 29.17 -15.90
N SER A 74 -7.21 28.47 -15.67
CA SER A 74 -8.56 28.89 -16.02
C SER A 74 -9.02 30.04 -15.13
N GLY A 75 -9.35 31.16 -15.75
CA GLY A 75 -10.23 32.19 -15.19
C GLY A 75 -9.52 33.34 -14.49
N PHE A 76 -9.41 34.48 -15.17
CA PHE A 76 -10.24 35.65 -14.86
C PHE A 76 -10.25 36.60 -16.06
N ASP A 77 -11.46 36.90 -16.51
CA ASP A 77 -11.82 37.88 -17.53
C ASP A 77 -11.91 39.28 -16.88
N GLY A 78 -11.51 40.34 -17.59
CA GLY A 78 -11.50 41.70 -17.04
C GLY A 78 -10.66 42.71 -17.81
N VAL A 79 -11.32 43.37 -18.75
CA VAL A 79 -10.82 44.35 -19.73
C VAL A 79 -10.17 45.63 -19.15
N ARG A 80 -9.20 46.13 -19.94
CA ARG A 80 -8.58 47.47 -20.04
C ARG A 80 -9.34 48.66 -19.42
N SER A 81 -8.60 49.58 -18.79
CA SER A 81 -8.89 51.02 -18.92
C SER A 81 -7.62 51.79 -19.26
N SER A 82 -7.68 52.36 -20.46
CA SER A 82 -6.76 53.29 -21.07
C SER A 82 -6.59 54.57 -20.26
N SER A 83 -5.39 55.12 -20.38
CA SER A 83 -5.09 56.53 -20.25
C SER A 83 -6.17 57.42 -20.88
N THR A 84 -6.68 58.39 -20.14
CA THR A 84 -7.15 59.63 -20.74
C THR A 84 -6.78 60.79 -19.83
N GLY A 85 -5.66 61.42 -20.15
CA GLY A 85 -5.42 62.80 -19.76
C GLY A 85 -6.33 63.71 -20.58
N ASN A 86 -6.98 64.65 -19.91
CA ASN A 86 -7.20 66.03 -20.34
C ASN A 86 -7.85 66.72 -19.15
N GLY A 87 -7.40 67.88 -18.69
CA GLY A 87 -7.17 69.07 -19.51
C GLY A 87 -8.24 70.07 -19.09
N GLY A 88 -7.82 71.18 -18.50
CA GLY A 88 -8.66 72.13 -17.79
C GLY A 88 -9.84 72.67 -18.60
N SER A 89 -10.93 72.99 -17.90
CA SER A 89 -12.08 73.67 -18.49
C SER A 89 -11.95 75.17 -18.23
N GLN A 90 -11.45 75.88 -19.25
CA GLN A 90 -11.68 77.32 -19.43
C GLN A 90 -13.13 77.53 -19.87
N GLY A 91 -13.78 78.58 -19.37
CA GLY A 91 -15.16 78.94 -19.71
C GLY A 91 -15.35 79.10 -21.22
N GLY A 92 -16.30 78.33 -21.77
CA GLY A 92 -16.59 78.29 -23.19
C GLY A 92 -17.37 79.52 -23.67
N GLN A 93 -16.87 80.16 -24.73
CA GLN A 93 -17.64 81.06 -25.58
C GLN A 93 -18.56 80.23 -26.49
N GLY A 94 -19.80 80.67 -26.66
CA GLY A 94 -20.71 80.09 -27.65
C GLY A 94 -20.26 80.37 -29.08
N PRO A 95 -20.90 79.76 -30.09
CA PRO A 95 -20.62 80.07 -31.48
C PRO A 95 -20.78 81.59 -31.69
N GLN A 96 -19.76 82.23 -32.27
CA GLN A 96 -19.73 83.66 -32.61
C GLN A 96 -19.67 84.66 -31.43
N GLY A 97 -19.06 84.29 -30.29
CA GLY A 97 -18.76 85.25 -29.21
C GLY A 97 -19.97 85.70 -28.38
N GLN A 98 -21.11 85.01 -28.52
CA GLN A 98 -22.30 85.26 -27.71
C GLN A 98 -22.10 84.74 -26.27
N SER A 99 -22.49 85.55 -25.28
CA SER A 99 -22.42 85.16 -23.87
C SER A 99 -23.49 84.12 -23.57
N LEU A 100 -23.06 82.94 -23.09
CA LEU A 100 -24.00 81.94 -22.60
C LEU A 100 -24.66 82.45 -21.32
N VAL A 101 -25.98 82.31 -21.26
CA VAL A 101 -26.83 82.71 -20.15
C VAL A 101 -27.69 81.53 -19.69
N MET A 102 -28.01 81.52 -18.40
CA MET A 102 -28.96 80.59 -17.82
C MET A 102 -30.37 81.18 -17.96
N HIS A 103 -31.29 80.45 -18.59
CA HIS A 103 -32.70 80.84 -18.68
C HIS A 103 -33.58 79.62 -18.39
N ASN A 104 -34.49 79.76 -17.43
CA ASN A 104 -35.39 78.67 -16.98
C ASN A 104 -34.69 77.34 -16.69
N GLY A 105 -33.52 77.38 -16.03
CA GLY A 105 -32.77 76.16 -15.66
C GLY A 105 -32.06 75.47 -16.85
N GLN A 106 -31.95 76.13 -18.00
CA GLN A 106 -31.21 75.63 -19.16
C GLN A 106 -30.15 76.65 -19.60
N MET A 107 -28.97 76.14 -19.97
CA MET A 107 -27.90 76.96 -20.53
C MET A 107 -28.18 77.21 -22.01
N GLY A 108 -28.01 78.44 -22.46
CA GLY A 108 -28.28 78.84 -23.83
C GLY A 108 -27.71 80.21 -24.15
N TYR A 109 -28.05 80.74 -25.31
CA TYR A 109 -27.75 82.11 -25.68
C TYR A 109 -28.98 82.78 -26.28
N TRP A 110 -29.03 84.11 -26.23
CA TRP A 110 -30.10 84.89 -26.84
C TRP A 110 -29.73 85.24 -28.27
N GLU A 111 -30.49 84.73 -29.23
CA GLU A 111 -30.34 85.01 -30.64
C GLU A 111 -31.42 86.00 -31.09
N ASN A 112 -31.02 87.06 -31.78
CA ASN A 112 -31.95 87.97 -32.44
C ASN A 112 -32.36 87.36 -33.77
N ARG A 113 -33.65 87.09 -33.93
CA ARG A 113 -34.23 86.66 -35.21
C ARG A 113 -35.05 87.83 -35.76
N SER A 114 -34.58 88.36 -36.88
CA SER A 114 -35.35 89.35 -37.65
C SER A 114 -36.26 88.61 -38.62
N SER A 115 -37.54 88.99 -38.63
CA SER A 115 -38.50 88.52 -39.63
C SER A 115 -39.18 89.73 -40.27
N GLY A 116 -39.18 89.77 -41.61
CA GLY A 116 -39.68 90.89 -42.42
C GLY A 116 -38.61 91.38 -43.40
N ALA A 117 -39.01 91.98 -44.53
CA ALA A 117 -38.10 92.55 -45.52
C ALA A 117 -38.48 94.00 -45.82
N GLY A 118 -37.49 94.90 -45.84
CA GLY A 118 -37.69 96.34 -46.02
C GLY A 118 -38.09 97.05 -44.72
N ASN A 119 -38.86 98.14 -44.84
CA ASN A 119 -39.09 99.11 -43.75
C ASN A 119 -39.89 98.60 -42.53
N ASN A 120 -40.27 97.31 -42.50
CA ASN A 120 -41.01 96.65 -41.42
C ASN A 120 -40.24 95.43 -40.87
N GLU A 121 -38.94 95.56 -40.60
CA GLU A 121 -38.19 94.54 -39.88
C GLU A 121 -38.58 94.52 -38.40
N HIS A 122 -39.06 93.36 -37.92
CA HIS A 122 -39.26 93.10 -36.50
C HIS A 122 -38.18 92.13 -36.01
N THR A 123 -37.37 92.60 -35.06
CA THR A 123 -36.36 91.77 -34.39
C THR A 123 -36.95 91.18 -33.11
N THR A 124 -37.06 89.85 -33.05
CA THR A 124 -37.50 89.12 -31.84
C THR A 124 -36.30 88.38 -31.22
N ARG A 125 -36.13 88.48 -29.90
CA ARG A 125 -35.14 87.70 -29.16
C ARG A 125 -35.67 86.30 -28.86
N ALA A 126 -34.98 85.26 -29.35
CA ALA A 126 -35.27 83.86 -29.06
C ALA A 126 -34.11 83.23 -28.27
N PHE A 127 -34.44 82.42 -27.25
CA PHE A 127 -33.45 81.67 -26.50
C PHE A 127 -33.12 80.36 -27.23
N VAL A 128 -31.84 80.11 -27.49
CA VAL A 128 -31.34 78.87 -28.09
C VAL A 128 -30.59 78.09 -27.01
N ALA A 129 -31.12 76.93 -26.63
CA ALA A 129 -30.51 76.09 -25.62
C ALA A 129 -29.27 75.35 -26.15
N VAL A 130 -28.22 75.29 -25.33
CA VAL A 130 -27.00 74.50 -25.56
C VAL A 130 -26.79 73.56 -24.37
N GLY A 131 -27.42 72.38 -24.45
CA GLY A 131 -27.25 71.28 -23.48
C GLY A 131 -28.54 70.84 -22.76
N PRO A 132 -28.45 69.77 -21.95
CA PRO A 132 -29.59 69.18 -21.26
C PRO A 132 -30.14 70.12 -20.18
N SER A 133 -31.46 70.13 -20.04
CA SER A 133 -32.19 70.86 -18.99
C SER A 133 -31.84 70.35 -17.58
N GLU A 134 -32.10 71.16 -16.56
CA GLU A 134 -31.96 70.74 -15.16
C GLU A 134 -32.77 69.48 -14.81
N ALA A 135 -33.98 69.32 -15.38
CA ALA A 135 -34.80 68.13 -15.18
C ALA A 135 -34.16 66.87 -15.78
N GLU A 136 -33.56 66.97 -16.97
CA GLU A 136 -32.84 65.87 -17.60
C GLU A 136 -31.54 65.53 -16.85
N LYS A 137 -30.86 66.53 -16.28
CA LYS A 137 -29.69 66.31 -15.41
C LYS A 137 -30.08 65.58 -14.12
N ALA A 138 -31.19 65.96 -13.49
CA ALA A 138 -31.70 65.31 -12.28
C ALA A 138 -32.14 63.86 -12.55
N ALA A 139 -32.91 63.62 -13.61
CA ALA A 139 -33.33 62.27 -14.01
C ALA A 139 -32.12 61.37 -14.34
N ARG A 140 -31.09 61.92 -14.98
CA ARG A 140 -29.84 61.20 -15.25
C ARG A 140 -29.06 60.92 -13.96
N ALA A 141 -29.02 61.85 -13.01
CA ALA A 141 -28.39 61.64 -11.71
C ALA A 141 -29.09 60.54 -10.90
N GLU A 142 -30.42 60.50 -10.89
CA GLU A 142 -31.19 59.43 -10.24
C GLU A 142 -30.96 58.06 -10.89
N LYS A 143 -30.90 58.01 -12.22
CA LYS A 143 -30.59 56.77 -12.95
C LYS A 143 -29.19 56.25 -12.60
N VAL A 144 -28.19 57.13 -12.59
CA VAL A 144 -26.80 56.78 -12.22
C VAL A 144 -26.72 56.32 -10.75
N ALA A 145 -27.50 56.93 -9.85
CA ALA A 145 -27.55 56.50 -8.45
C ALA A 145 -28.12 55.07 -8.30
N LYS A 146 -29.18 54.73 -9.04
CA LYS A 146 -29.75 53.37 -9.06
C LYS A 146 -28.80 52.34 -9.67
N GLU A 147 -28.15 52.68 -10.79
CA GLU A 147 -27.15 51.82 -11.43
C GLU A 147 -25.94 51.58 -10.50
N LYS A 148 -25.49 52.61 -9.79
CA LYS A 148 -24.43 52.48 -8.78
C LYS A 148 -24.85 51.54 -7.63
N GLN A 149 -26.07 51.69 -7.11
CA GLN A 149 -26.57 50.82 -6.05
C GLN A 149 -26.67 49.36 -6.49
N GLN A 150 -27.16 49.10 -7.71
CA GLN A 150 -27.21 47.74 -8.28
C GLN A 150 -25.81 47.15 -8.49
N ALA A 151 -24.84 47.96 -8.94
CA ALA A 151 -23.46 47.51 -9.09
C ALA A 151 -22.82 47.17 -7.73
N GLU A 152 -23.08 47.95 -6.68
CA GLU A 152 -22.62 47.68 -5.32
C GLU A 152 -23.23 46.40 -4.74
N GLU A 153 -24.53 46.17 -4.94
CA GLU A 153 -25.20 44.93 -4.52
C GLU A 153 -24.67 43.70 -5.29
N ALA A 154 -24.47 43.83 -6.61
CA ALA A 154 -23.88 42.76 -7.43
C ALA A 154 -22.45 42.43 -7.00
N ALA A 155 -21.63 43.44 -6.69
CA ALA A 155 -20.28 43.24 -6.17
C ALA A 155 -20.28 42.51 -4.81
N LYS A 156 -21.23 42.86 -3.93
CA LYS A 156 -21.40 42.20 -2.63
C LYS A 156 -21.84 40.75 -2.78
N ALA A 157 -22.77 40.46 -3.70
CA ALA A 157 -23.21 39.11 -4.00
C ALA A 157 -22.11 38.25 -4.64
N PHE A 158 -21.29 38.85 -5.51
CA PHE A 158 -20.13 38.19 -6.10
C PHE A 158 -19.09 37.84 -5.03
N ALA A 159 -18.74 38.78 -4.16
CA ALA A 159 -17.83 38.54 -3.05
C ALA A 159 -18.33 37.40 -2.12
N ALA A 160 -19.63 37.36 -1.83
CA ALA A 160 -20.22 36.29 -1.02
C ALA A 160 -20.14 34.92 -1.70
N LYS A 161 -20.39 34.84 -3.02
CA LYS A 161 -20.24 33.59 -3.78
C LYS A 161 -18.79 33.10 -3.82
N THR A 162 -17.84 34.02 -3.99
CA THR A 162 -16.41 33.69 -3.98
C THR A 162 -15.99 33.16 -2.60
N ALA A 163 -16.41 33.81 -1.51
CA ALA A 163 -16.11 33.35 -0.16
C ALA A 163 -16.71 31.94 0.11
N ALA A 164 -17.93 31.68 -0.34
CA ALA A 164 -18.56 30.36 -0.21
C ALA A 164 -17.82 29.28 -1.02
N ALA A 165 -17.38 29.59 -2.24
CA ALA A 165 -16.59 28.68 -3.06
C ALA A 165 -15.23 28.37 -2.42
N SER A 166 -14.54 29.37 -1.86
CA SER A 166 -13.29 29.16 -1.14
C SER A 166 -13.47 28.30 0.12
N ALA A 167 -14.55 28.51 0.87
CA ALA A 167 -14.86 27.69 2.04
C ALA A 167 -15.18 26.23 1.68
N ALA A 168 -15.86 25.99 0.55
CA ALA A 168 -16.12 24.65 0.04
C ALA A 168 -14.83 23.95 -0.41
N ALA A 169 -13.95 24.65 -1.14
CA ALA A 169 -12.66 24.12 -1.56
C ALA A 169 -11.76 23.78 -0.38
N GLU A 170 -11.75 24.61 0.67
CA GLU A 170 -11.00 24.32 1.90
C GLU A 170 -11.55 23.08 2.62
N LYS A 171 -12.88 22.90 2.65
CA LYS A 171 -13.50 21.69 3.21
C LYS A 171 -13.11 20.44 2.42
N GLU A 172 -13.09 20.50 1.10
CA GLU A 172 -12.64 19.39 0.25
C GLU A 172 -11.16 19.07 0.46
N ARG A 173 -10.31 20.10 0.62
CA ARG A 173 -8.89 19.93 0.95
C ARG A 173 -8.69 19.22 2.28
N GLN A 174 -9.42 19.62 3.32
CA GLN A 174 -9.37 18.99 4.65
C GLN A 174 -9.85 17.53 4.61
N ASN A 175 -10.88 17.24 3.82
CA ASN A 175 -11.34 15.87 3.59
C ASN A 175 -10.27 15.04 2.86
N ALA A 176 -9.61 15.59 1.84
CA ALA A 176 -8.53 14.92 1.13
C ALA A 176 -7.32 14.64 2.04
N ILE A 177 -6.96 15.57 2.93
CA ILE A 177 -5.90 15.40 3.92
C ILE A 177 -6.26 14.29 4.92
N SER A 178 -7.51 14.29 5.41
CA SER A 178 -7.98 13.25 6.33
C SER A 178 -8.01 11.88 5.67
N ALA A 179 -8.40 11.79 4.39
CA ALA A 179 -8.36 10.57 3.60
C ALA A 179 -6.93 10.10 3.33
N ALA A 180 -5.99 11.00 3.05
CA ALA A 180 -4.57 10.67 2.88
C ALA A 180 -3.93 10.19 4.19
N ALA A 181 -4.29 10.79 5.33
CA ALA A 181 -3.86 10.34 6.65
C ALA A 181 -4.42 8.95 7.00
N ALA A 182 -5.67 8.68 6.62
CA ALA A 182 -6.28 7.35 6.76
C ALA A 182 -5.63 6.32 5.81
N ALA A 183 -5.24 6.71 4.60
CA ALA A 183 -4.50 5.86 3.66
C ALA A 183 -3.04 5.60 4.11
N GLY A 184 -2.47 6.48 4.94
CA GLY A 184 -1.17 6.26 5.60
C GLY A 184 -1.18 5.18 6.68
N GLN A 185 -2.34 4.61 7.02
CA GLN A 185 -2.53 3.51 7.98
C GLN A 185 -2.43 2.11 7.32
N HIS A 186 -1.62 1.96 6.28
CA HIS A 186 -1.18 0.62 5.83
C HIS A 186 0.00 0.18 6.71
N GLN A 187 0.09 -1.12 7.04
CA GLN A 187 1.19 -1.71 7.83
C GLN A 187 2.52 -1.03 7.50
N THR A 188 3.15 -0.42 8.50
CA THR A 188 4.38 0.35 8.25
C THR A 188 5.48 -0.58 7.74
N VAL A 189 6.48 -0.07 7.02
CA VAL A 189 7.64 -0.88 6.58
C VAL A 189 8.27 -1.66 7.76
N PRO A 190 8.42 -1.08 8.97
CA PRO A 190 8.79 -1.82 10.17
C PRO A 190 7.84 -2.98 10.53
N ASP A 191 6.53 -2.80 10.47
CA ASP A 191 5.55 -3.85 10.76
C ASP A 191 5.64 -5.00 9.75
N ALA A 192 5.74 -4.68 8.46
CA ALA A 192 5.93 -5.67 7.40
C ALA A 192 7.24 -6.45 7.59
N ARG A 193 8.31 -5.77 7.99
CA ARG A 193 9.62 -6.40 8.28
C ARG A 193 9.56 -7.29 9.53
N ASN A 194 8.84 -6.88 10.56
CA ASN A 194 8.62 -7.69 11.75
C ASN A 194 7.81 -8.95 11.42
N ASN A 195 6.74 -8.81 10.65
CA ASN A 195 5.92 -9.93 10.19
C ASN A 195 6.73 -10.92 9.34
N LEU A 196 7.57 -10.42 8.42
CA LEU A 196 8.48 -11.25 7.63
C LEU A 196 9.49 -12.00 8.50
N ASN A 197 10.09 -11.32 9.48
CA ASN A 197 11.04 -11.96 10.41
C ASN A 197 10.37 -13.05 11.24
N GLN A 198 9.14 -12.81 11.72
CA GLN A 198 8.35 -13.81 12.46
C GLN A 198 7.99 -15.01 11.58
N ALA A 199 7.53 -14.78 10.34
CA ALA A 199 7.23 -15.84 9.38
C ALA A 199 8.48 -16.67 9.03
N THR A 200 9.63 -16.02 8.85
CA THR A 200 10.92 -16.70 8.59
C THR A 200 11.37 -17.54 9.77
N ALA A 201 11.20 -17.03 10.99
CA ALA A 201 11.51 -17.75 12.22
C ALA A 201 10.60 -18.98 12.40
N GLU A 202 9.29 -18.84 12.17
CA GLU A 202 8.35 -19.95 12.29
C GLU A 202 8.57 -21.00 11.20
N ALA A 203 8.83 -20.59 9.95
CA ALA A 203 9.20 -21.51 8.88
C ALA A 203 10.44 -22.33 9.24
N SER A 204 11.47 -21.68 9.80
CA SER A 204 12.69 -22.36 10.26
C SER A 204 12.39 -23.34 11.40
N ARG A 205 11.56 -22.94 12.36
CA ARG A 205 11.13 -23.78 13.49
C ARG A 205 10.38 -25.02 13.00
N LEU A 206 9.40 -24.83 12.12
CA LEU A 206 8.60 -25.91 11.53
C LEU A 206 9.47 -26.86 10.70
N LYS A 207 10.45 -26.34 9.96
CA LYS A 207 11.42 -27.15 9.25
C LYS A 207 12.18 -28.08 10.20
N THR A 208 12.71 -27.54 11.30
CA THR A 208 13.43 -28.34 12.31
C THR A 208 12.52 -29.39 12.94
N VAL A 209 11.26 -29.06 13.23
CA VAL A 209 10.28 -30.03 13.75
C VAL A 209 10.01 -31.15 12.75
N ALA A 210 9.82 -30.82 11.47
CA ALA A 210 9.61 -31.81 10.41
C ALA A 210 10.83 -32.72 10.22
N ASP A 211 12.04 -32.17 10.20
CA ASP A 211 13.29 -32.93 10.07
C ASP A 211 13.48 -33.90 11.26
N ASN A 212 13.21 -33.44 12.48
CA ASN A 212 13.29 -34.27 13.68
C ASN A 212 12.23 -35.38 13.70
N ALA A 213 11.00 -35.08 13.29
CA ALA A 213 9.93 -36.07 13.19
C ALA A 213 10.26 -37.14 12.14
N LEU A 214 10.82 -36.74 11.00
CA LEU A 214 11.26 -37.66 9.95
C LEU A 214 12.39 -38.59 10.43
N ASN A 215 13.39 -38.04 11.14
CA ASN A 215 14.47 -38.85 11.69
C ASN A 215 13.95 -39.84 12.74
N THR A 216 13.01 -39.41 13.58
CA THR A 216 12.35 -40.30 14.55
C THR A 216 11.60 -41.43 13.85
N ALA A 217 10.83 -41.12 12.80
CA ALA A 217 10.11 -42.12 12.02
C ALA A 217 11.06 -43.13 11.36
N LYS A 218 12.16 -42.67 10.75
CA LYS A 218 13.19 -43.54 10.15
C LYS A 218 13.81 -44.48 11.18
N ASN A 219 14.19 -43.97 12.35
CA ASN A 219 14.79 -44.78 13.41
C ASN A 219 13.80 -45.83 13.93
N LYS A 220 12.54 -45.45 14.17
CA LYS A 220 11.50 -46.40 14.61
C LYS A 220 11.16 -47.46 13.57
N ARG A 221 11.14 -47.10 12.28
CA ARG A 221 10.97 -48.08 11.21
C ARG A 221 12.14 -49.04 11.13
N LYS A 222 13.37 -48.57 11.34
CA LYS A 222 14.56 -49.44 11.41
C LYS A 222 14.48 -50.41 12.58
N GLU A 223 14.14 -49.94 13.79
CA GLU A 223 13.92 -50.79 14.97
C GLU A 223 12.85 -51.86 14.72
N ALA A 224 11.73 -51.48 14.09
CA ALA A 224 10.66 -52.41 13.75
C ALA A 224 11.12 -53.49 12.76
N ILE A 225 11.87 -53.11 11.72
CA ILE A 225 12.42 -54.05 10.73
C ILE A 225 13.40 -55.02 11.38
N ASP A 226 14.29 -54.53 12.24
CA ASP A 226 15.29 -55.35 12.92
C ASP A 226 14.66 -56.35 13.92
N ALA A 227 13.49 -56.02 14.49
CA ALA A 227 12.77 -56.89 15.41
C ALA A 227 12.10 -58.09 14.71
N VAL A 228 11.73 -57.97 13.43
CA VAL A 228 11.07 -59.05 12.67
C VAL A 228 11.90 -60.34 12.61
N PRO A 229 13.18 -60.35 12.15
CA PRO A 229 13.95 -61.58 12.08
C PRO A 229 14.20 -62.20 13.46
N VAL A 230 14.34 -61.38 14.50
CA VAL A 230 14.51 -61.85 15.89
C VAL A 230 13.26 -62.58 16.39
N ALA A 231 12.07 -62.03 16.12
CA ALA A 231 10.80 -62.69 16.44
C ALA A 231 10.61 -63.98 15.63
N THR A 232 10.89 -63.95 14.32
CA THR A 232 10.81 -65.12 13.43
C THR A 232 11.73 -66.25 13.88
N GLN A 233 12.96 -65.92 14.30
CA GLN A 233 13.91 -66.93 14.79
C GLN A 233 13.43 -67.60 16.09
N ALA A 234 12.87 -66.82 17.02
CA ALA A 234 12.33 -67.35 18.26
C ALA A 234 11.09 -68.23 18.03
N GLU A 235 10.20 -67.82 17.13
CA GLU A 235 9.05 -68.62 16.71
C GLU A 235 9.49 -69.94 16.05
N LYS A 236 10.46 -69.88 15.13
CA LYS A 236 11.03 -71.08 14.52
C LYS A 236 11.61 -72.04 15.56
N LYS A 237 12.39 -71.53 16.52
CA LYS A 237 12.95 -72.36 17.61
C LYS A 237 11.85 -73.06 18.42
N TYR A 238 10.76 -72.36 18.73
CA TYR A 238 9.62 -72.95 19.41
C TYR A 238 8.94 -74.04 18.55
N GLN A 239 8.73 -73.79 17.26
CA GLN A 239 8.16 -74.76 16.32
C GLN A 239 9.04 -76.00 16.13
N ASP A 240 10.35 -75.82 16.01
CA ASP A 240 11.32 -76.92 15.90
C ASP A 240 11.28 -77.81 17.17
N LEU A 241 11.16 -77.21 18.36
CA LEU A 241 10.99 -77.94 19.61
C LEU A 241 9.64 -78.68 19.66
N GLN A 242 8.53 -78.02 19.29
CA GLN A 242 7.20 -78.64 19.21
C GLN A 242 7.19 -79.85 18.28
N GLN A 243 7.86 -79.74 17.13
CA GLN A 243 8.00 -80.84 16.19
C GLN A 243 8.87 -81.97 16.75
N SER A 244 9.95 -81.63 17.46
CA SER A 244 10.85 -82.61 18.09
C SER A 244 10.20 -83.39 19.23
N ILE A 245 9.20 -82.82 19.91
CA ILE A 245 8.46 -83.49 20.99
C ILE A 245 7.18 -84.19 20.52
N LYS A 246 6.86 -84.11 19.23
CA LYS A 246 5.62 -84.67 18.67
C LYS A 246 5.60 -86.19 18.87
N GLY A 247 4.57 -86.68 19.55
CA GLY A 247 4.41 -88.11 19.85
C GLY A 247 5.25 -88.63 21.02
N LEU A 248 5.97 -87.75 21.73
CA LEU A 248 6.64 -88.08 22.97
C LEU A 248 5.70 -87.96 24.17
N THR A 249 5.99 -88.74 25.19
CA THR A 249 5.33 -88.69 26.51
C THR A 249 6.16 -87.86 27.48
N LEU A 250 5.49 -87.13 28.38
CA LEU A 250 6.14 -86.37 29.44
C LEU A 250 6.23 -87.23 30.70
N ASN A 251 7.43 -87.34 31.30
CA ASN A 251 7.59 -88.01 32.59
C ASN A 251 7.37 -87.04 33.78
N ASN A 252 7.30 -87.58 35.00
CA ASN A 252 7.11 -86.79 36.23
C ASN A 252 8.26 -85.82 36.53
N ASN A 253 9.43 -86.02 35.91
CA ASN A 253 10.60 -85.15 36.05
C ASN A 253 10.61 -84.03 34.99
N GLY A 254 9.54 -83.88 34.20
CA GLY A 254 9.42 -82.83 33.20
C GLY A 254 10.25 -83.04 31.92
N GLN A 255 10.66 -84.28 31.63
CA GLN A 255 11.38 -84.64 30.40
C GLN A 255 10.44 -85.31 29.40
N TYR A 256 10.56 -84.94 28.12
CA TYR A 256 9.93 -85.66 27.03
C TYR A 256 10.74 -86.91 26.67
N GLY A 257 10.05 -87.95 26.22
CA GLY A 257 10.69 -89.21 25.85
C GLY A 257 9.71 -90.26 25.37
N THR A 258 10.22 -91.42 25.03
CA THR A 258 9.39 -92.57 24.62
C THR A 258 9.28 -93.56 25.77
N GLN A 259 8.11 -94.16 25.93
CA GLN A 259 7.89 -95.29 26.81
C GLN A 259 7.83 -96.56 25.99
N LYS A 260 8.59 -97.58 26.38
CA LYS A 260 8.56 -98.91 25.75
C LYS A 260 8.19 -99.95 26.79
N TRP A 261 7.30 -100.87 26.40
CA TRP A 261 6.97 -102.04 27.19
C TRP A 261 8.03 -103.12 26.97
N GLU A 262 8.78 -103.46 28.01
CA GLU A 262 9.92 -104.36 27.93
C GLU A 262 10.23 -105.02 29.29
N VAL A 263 11.14 -105.98 29.30
CA VAL A 263 11.62 -106.59 30.53
C VAL A 263 12.51 -105.59 31.28
N ILE A 264 12.07 -105.15 32.45
CA ILE A 264 12.77 -104.14 33.26
C ILE A 264 13.74 -104.76 34.26
N SER A 265 13.49 -106.00 34.69
CA SER A 265 14.36 -106.79 35.56
C SER A 265 14.00 -108.28 35.44
N SER A 266 14.98 -109.16 35.61
CA SER A 266 14.77 -110.61 35.61
C SER A 266 15.39 -111.23 36.85
N ASN A 267 14.77 -112.27 37.38
CA ASN A 267 15.37 -113.15 38.39
C ASN A 267 15.45 -114.59 37.86
N LYS A 268 15.89 -115.55 38.68
CA LYS A 268 16.04 -116.96 38.27
C LYS A 268 14.73 -117.65 37.87
N GLU A 269 13.57 -117.08 38.21
CA GLU A 269 12.27 -117.73 38.09
C GLU A 269 11.33 -117.00 37.11
N HIS A 270 11.43 -115.67 36.99
CA HIS A 270 10.52 -114.84 36.21
C HIS A 270 11.14 -113.56 35.62
N ASP A 271 10.65 -113.17 34.44
CA ASP A 271 10.87 -111.85 33.85
C ASP A 271 9.80 -110.86 34.33
N HIS A 272 10.23 -109.69 34.79
CA HIS A 272 9.33 -108.60 35.18
C HIS A 272 9.22 -107.60 34.03
N TRP A 273 8.03 -107.55 33.43
CA TRP A 273 7.71 -106.61 32.36
C TRP A 273 7.22 -105.28 32.93
N GLY A 274 7.63 -104.19 32.31
CA GLY A 274 7.27 -102.83 32.72
C GLY A 274 7.50 -101.82 31.61
N TYR A 275 7.04 -100.59 31.84
CA TYR A 275 7.38 -99.47 30.96
C TYR A 275 8.74 -98.88 31.34
N ARG A 276 9.72 -98.95 30.45
CA ARG A 276 10.96 -98.18 30.56
C ARG A 276 10.83 -96.86 29.80
N PHE A 277 11.27 -95.77 30.43
CA PHE A 277 11.28 -94.44 29.82
C PHE A 277 12.66 -94.11 29.23
N TYR A 278 12.67 -93.65 27.98
CA TYR A 278 13.86 -93.19 27.27
C TYR A 278 13.75 -91.69 27.01
N PRO A 279 14.53 -90.84 27.72
CA PRO A 279 14.45 -89.39 27.56
C PRO A 279 14.96 -88.94 26.19
N SER A 280 14.28 -87.97 25.57
CA SER A 280 14.74 -87.34 24.33
C SER A 280 15.79 -86.25 24.55
N GLY A 281 16.02 -85.86 25.81
CA GLY A 281 16.88 -84.73 26.18
C GLY A 281 16.18 -83.37 26.14
N ILE A 282 14.92 -83.30 25.70
CA ILE A 282 14.11 -82.07 25.70
C ILE A 282 13.24 -82.04 26.96
N THR A 283 13.24 -80.92 27.68
CA THR A 283 12.40 -80.70 28.88
C THR A 283 11.19 -79.84 28.58
N LYS A 284 10.14 -79.97 29.38
CA LYS A 284 8.99 -79.07 29.36
C LYS A 284 9.41 -77.62 29.61
N ALA A 285 10.34 -77.39 30.53
CA ALA A 285 10.86 -76.06 30.81
C ALA A 285 11.53 -75.41 29.59
N GLN A 286 12.26 -76.17 28.77
CA GLN A 286 12.85 -75.66 27.52
C GLN A 286 11.77 -75.26 26.50
N VAL A 287 10.72 -76.05 26.37
CA VAL A 287 9.60 -75.76 25.45
C VAL A 287 8.81 -74.54 25.92
N ASP A 288 8.47 -74.48 27.22
CA ASP A 288 7.76 -73.35 27.82
C ASP A 288 8.58 -72.05 27.71
N ALA A 289 9.90 -72.11 27.95
CA ALA A 289 10.78 -70.96 27.80
C ALA A 289 10.85 -70.47 26.34
N ALA A 290 10.95 -71.39 25.38
CA ALA A 290 10.94 -71.04 23.95
C ALA A 290 9.58 -70.44 23.52
N GLN A 291 8.46 -70.96 24.05
CA GLN A 291 7.14 -70.40 23.80
C GLN A 291 7.03 -68.96 24.31
N ASN A 292 7.42 -68.74 25.57
CA ASN A 292 7.38 -67.41 26.18
C ASN A 292 8.28 -66.42 25.43
N ASP A 293 9.47 -66.87 25.02
CA ASP A 293 10.41 -66.06 24.25
C ASP A 293 9.84 -65.65 22.88
N ALA A 294 9.25 -66.61 22.16
CA ALA A 294 8.58 -66.37 20.88
C ALA A 294 7.42 -65.36 21.03
N VAL A 295 6.55 -65.56 22.03
CA VAL A 295 5.42 -64.66 22.30
C VAL A 295 5.91 -63.26 22.65
N ASN A 296 6.90 -63.13 23.53
CA ASN A 296 7.42 -61.83 23.96
C ASN A 296 8.06 -61.07 22.79
N LYS A 297 8.88 -61.74 21.98
CA LYS A 297 9.54 -61.12 20.81
C LYS A 297 8.54 -60.74 19.73
N ARG A 298 7.52 -61.57 19.48
CA ARG A 298 6.43 -61.23 18.56
C ARG A 298 5.66 -59.99 19.03
N ASN A 299 5.29 -59.94 20.31
CA ASN A 299 4.60 -58.78 20.89
C ASN A 299 5.46 -57.50 20.82
N ALA A 300 6.76 -57.62 21.09
CA ALA A 300 7.70 -56.51 20.95
C ALA A 300 7.80 -56.01 19.49
N ALA A 301 7.93 -56.92 18.52
CA ALA A 301 7.95 -56.58 17.10
C ALA A 301 6.65 -55.89 16.65
N THR A 302 5.50 -56.40 17.08
CA THR A 302 4.19 -55.75 16.82
C THR A 302 4.12 -54.35 17.44
N SER A 303 4.56 -54.18 18.69
CA SER A 303 4.58 -52.87 19.35
C SER A 303 5.48 -51.87 18.63
N LEU A 304 6.68 -52.29 18.22
CA LEU A 304 7.60 -51.45 17.46
C LEU A 304 7.03 -51.07 16.08
N ALA A 305 6.34 -51.99 15.41
CA ALA A 305 5.65 -51.69 14.16
C ALA A 305 4.56 -50.61 14.35
N SER A 306 3.74 -50.73 15.40
CA SER A 306 2.73 -49.71 15.74
C SER A 306 3.35 -48.36 16.07
N GLN A 307 4.44 -48.33 16.83
CA GLN A 307 5.18 -47.11 17.14
C GLN A 307 5.79 -46.46 15.88
N ALA A 308 6.31 -47.27 14.95
CA ALA A 308 6.82 -46.77 13.68
C ALA A 308 5.71 -46.13 12.84
N THR A 309 4.54 -46.75 12.74
CA THR A 309 3.38 -46.18 12.04
C THR A 309 2.92 -44.86 12.67
N ALA A 310 2.86 -44.77 14.00
CA ALA A 310 2.51 -43.53 14.69
C ALA A 310 3.54 -42.42 14.44
N ALA A 311 4.84 -42.74 14.47
CA ALA A 311 5.91 -41.80 14.18
C ALA A 311 5.88 -41.30 12.73
N GLU A 312 5.54 -42.16 11.77
CA GLU A 312 5.36 -41.78 10.37
C GLU A 312 4.17 -40.83 10.18
N GLN A 313 3.04 -41.09 10.84
CA GLN A 313 1.91 -40.18 10.82
C GLN A 313 2.25 -38.81 11.41
N ALA A 314 2.98 -38.78 12.54
CA ALA A 314 3.46 -37.55 13.13
C ALA A 314 4.44 -36.79 12.21
N SER A 315 5.32 -37.52 11.50
CA SER A 315 6.20 -36.93 10.49
C SER A 315 5.42 -36.31 9.33
N LEU A 316 4.38 -36.99 8.83
CA LEU A 316 3.54 -36.46 7.75
C LEU A 316 2.80 -35.19 8.19
N GLN A 317 2.26 -35.17 9.41
CA GLN A 317 1.62 -33.98 9.99
C GLN A 317 2.60 -32.82 10.14
N ALA A 318 3.81 -33.08 10.62
CA ALA A 318 4.85 -32.06 10.76
C ALA A 318 5.29 -31.50 9.41
N SER A 319 5.45 -32.35 8.39
CA SER A 319 5.75 -31.91 7.02
C SER A 319 4.60 -31.11 6.40
N ALA A 320 3.34 -31.50 6.64
CA ALA A 320 2.17 -30.75 6.18
C ALA A 320 2.09 -29.36 6.84
N ALA A 321 2.41 -29.26 8.13
CA ALA A 321 2.45 -27.98 8.84
C ALA A 321 3.53 -27.04 8.28
N TYR A 322 4.72 -27.57 7.98
CA TYR A 322 5.78 -26.81 7.32
C TYR A 322 5.37 -26.35 5.91
N ASN A 323 4.85 -27.26 5.08
CA ASN A 323 4.42 -26.95 3.71
C ASN A 323 3.20 -26.04 3.64
N GLY A 324 2.36 -25.99 4.68
CA GLY A 324 1.23 -25.06 4.74
C GLY A 324 1.63 -23.62 5.08
N LEU A 325 2.88 -23.40 5.52
CA LEU A 325 3.42 -22.10 5.89
C LEU A 325 4.37 -21.51 4.83
N CYS A 326 4.84 -22.33 3.89
CA CYS A 326 5.71 -21.96 2.77
C CYS A 326 4.91 -21.85 1.47
#